data_AF-A0A2N8L348-F1
#
_entry.id   AF-A0A2N8L348-F1
#
_cell.length_a   1.000
_cell.length_b   1.000
_cell.length_c   1.000
_cell.angle_alpha   90.00
_cell.angle_beta   90.00
_cell.angle_gamma   90.00
#
_symmetry.space_group_name_H-M   'P 1'
#
loop_
_entity.id
_entity.type
_entity.pdbx_description
1 polymer ?
#
loop_
_entity_poly.entity_id
_entity_poly.type
_entity_poly.pdbx_seq_one_letter_code
_entity_poly.pdbx_strand_id
1 'polypeptide(L)'
;MVRAWPAALLVFSVFGLALHAMNTPITLRFAYAPANYWFVAVATLALPVSLGLLALQLRRSALRVAFIVACLLVALPSIAYAVLAIGSARNGLDGSFQLLSEAPLNGVTFRLYLSNCGATCAYGLVLRREQDVAAVRLISEVWEADREEPASLRVSPSGTVEVHRGEYVLTSIKP
;
A
#
# COMPACT_ATOMS: atom_id res chain seq x y z
N MET A 1 -1.78 -38.29 0.87
CA MET A 1 -2.77 -37.20 0.95
C MET A 1 -2.11 -35.91 0.47
N VAL A 2 -2.77 -35.19 -0.44
CA VAL A 2 -2.37 -33.82 -0.85
C VAL A 2 -2.69 -32.91 0.32
N ARG A 3 -1.71 -32.15 0.82
CA ARG A 3 -1.96 -31.21 1.91
C ARG A 3 -2.50 -29.91 1.30
N ALA A 4 -3.65 -29.44 1.76
CA ALA A 4 -4.33 -28.26 1.21
C ALA A 4 -3.72 -26.92 1.68
N TRP A 5 -3.03 -26.92 2.82
CA TRP A 5 -2.51 -25.68 3.43
C TRP A 5 -1.51 -24.90 2.56
N PRO A 6 -0.66 -25.51 1.69
CA PRO A 6 0.20 -24.72 0.79
C PRO A 6 -0.59 -23.97 -0.27
N ALA A 7 -1.72 -24.53 -0.72
CA ALA A 7 -2.62 -23.82 -1.64
C ALA A 7 -3.32 -22.66 -0.92
N ALA A 8 -3.74 -22.84 0.33
CA ALA A 8 -4.28 -21.75 1.15
C ALA A 8 -3.26 -20.62 1.35
N LEU A 9 -1.99 -20.97 1.62
CA LEU A 9 -0.90 -20.00 1.74
C LEU A 9 -0.65 -19.25 0.42
N LEU A 10 -0.67 -19.96 -0.71
CA LEU A 10 -0.55 -19.34 -2.04
C LEU A 10 -1.69 -18.35 -2.29
N VAL A 11 -2.94 -18.74 -2.01
CA VAL A 11 -4.10 -17.87 -2.16
C VAL A 11 -3.96 -16.63 -1.27
N PHE A 12 -3.55 -16.79 -0.01
CA PHE A 12 -3.29 -15.67 0.90
C PHE A 12 -2.23 -14.71 0.34
N SER A 13 -1.09 -15.24 -0.12
CA SER A 13 -0.01 -14.44 -0.71
C SER A 13 -0.46 -13.68 -1.95
N VAL A 14 -1.11 -14.36 -2.90
CA VAL A 14 -1.58 -13.73 -4.15
C VAL A 14 -2.65 -12.68 -3.84
N PHE A 15 -3.61 -12.99 -2.98
CA PHE A 15 -4.66 -12.05 -2.60
C PHE A 15 -4.10 -10.83 -1.87
N GLY A 16 -3.19 -11.03 -0.90
CA GLY A 16 -2.56 -9.94 -0.16
C GLY A 16 -1.74 -9.02 -1.05
N LEU A 17 -0.97 -9.59 -1.99
CA LEU A 17 -0.20 -8.80 -2.97
C LEU A 17 -1.11 -8.09 -3.98
N ALA A 18 -2.20 -8.73 -4.42
CA ALA A 18 -3.18 -8.10 -5.30
C ALA A 18 -3.85 -6.90 -4.62
N LEU A 19 -4.29 -7.04 -3.36
CA LEU A 19 -4.84 -5.92 -2.59
C LEU A 19 -3.85 -4.76 -2.46
N HIS A 20 -2.56 -5.06 -2.33
CA HIS A 20 -1.53 -4.03 -2.27
C HIS A 20 -1.30 -3.33 -3.63
N ALA A 21 -1.34 -4.09 -4.73
CA ALA A 21 -1.04 -3.58 -6.07
C ALA A 21 -2.24 -2.91 -6.76
N MET A 22 -3.47 -3.21 -6.33
CA MET A 22 -4.67 -2.67 -6.97
C MET A 22 -4.86 -1.19 -6.64
N ASN A 23 -4.88 -0.36 -7.68
CA ASN A 23 -5.27 1.04 -7.59
C ASN A 23 -6.81 1.14 -7.48
N THR A 24 -7.31 0.95 -6.26
CA THR A 24 -8.75 1.02 -5.94
C THR A 24 -9.10 2.41 -5.43
N PRO A 25 -10.35 2.88 -5.67
CA PRO A 25 -10.78 4.21 -5.19
C PRO A 25 -10.74 4.31 -3.66
N ILE A 26 -10.81 3.18 -2.97
CA ILE A 26 -10.65 3.07 -1.51
C ILE A 26 -9.59 2.01 -1.26
N THR A 27 -8.47 2.43 -0.68
CA THR A 27 -7.39 1.55 -0.25
C THR A 27 -7.55 1.22 1.23
N LEU A 28 -7.33 -0.05 1.56
CA LEU A 28 -7.32 -0.55 2.93
C LEU A 28 -5.88 -0.59 3.42
N ARG A 29 -5.59 0.13 4.50
CA ARG A 29 -4.29 0.10 5.16
C ARG A 29 -4.48 -0.16 6.65
N PHE A 30 -3.48 -0.72 7.30
CA PHE A 30 -3.46 -0.74 8.77
C PHE A 30 -3.22 0.68 9.29
N ALA A 31 -3.93 1.06 10.36
CA ALA A 31 -3.75 2.35 11.02
C ALA A 31 -2.32 2.51 11.58
N TYR A 32 -1.70 1.39 12.00
CA TYR A 32 -0.29 1.32 12.31
C TYR A 32 0.54 1.14 11.03
N ALA A 33 1.15 2.22 10.54
CA ALA A 33 1.84 2.24 9.25
C ALA A 33 2.85 1.08 9.03
N PRO A 34 3.71 0.71 10.01
CA PRO A 34 4.64 -0.41 9.86
C PRO A 34 3.97 -1.77 9.57
N ALA A 35 2.74 -1.99 10.03
CA ALA A 35 2.04 -3.26 9.78
C ALA A 35 1.75 -3.48 8.30
N ASN A 36 1.54 -2.42 7.50
CA ASN A 36 1.36 -2.53 6.05
C ASN A 36 2.59 -3.15 5.38
N TYR A 37 3.78 -2.69 5.76
CA TYR A 37 5.03 -3.18 5.20
C TYR A 37 5.36 -4.61 5.67
N TRP A 38 5.11 -4.93 6.94
CA TRP A 38 5.23 -6.30 7.44
C TRP A 38 4.29 -7.27 6.73
N PHE A 39 3.04 -6.86 6.51
CA PHE A 39 2.07 -7.66 5.76
C PHE A 39 2.58 -7.97 4.35
N VAL A 40 3.06 -6.96 3.63
CA VAL A 40 3.65 -7.13 2.29
C VAL A 40 4.88 -8.04 2.33
N ALA A 41 5.79 -7.85 3.28
CA ALA A 41 6.98 -8.69 3.43
C ALA A 41 6.60 -10.17 3.65
N VAL A 42 5.65 -10.44 4.55
CA VAL A 42 5.17 -11.79 4.84
C VAL A 42 4.48 -12.40 3.63
N ALA A 43 3.56 -11.69 2.98
CA ALA A 43 2.87 -12.16 1.79
C ALA A 43 3.84 -12.49 0.65
N THR A 44 4.86 -11.64 0.46
CA THR A 44 5.90 -11.79 -0.58
C THR A 44 6.78 -13.00 -0.31
N LEU A 45 7.25 -13.21 0.94
CA LEU A 45 8.07 -14.38 1.29
C LEU A 45 7.27 -15.68 1.29
N ALA A 46 5.99 -15.64 1.65
CA ALA A 46 5.11 -16.79 1.63
C ALA A 46 4.83 -17.31 0.19
N LEU A 47 4.96 -16.45 -0.83
CA LEU A 47 4.75 -16.82 -2.22
C LEU A 47 5.72 -17.92 -2.71
N PRO A 48 7.05 -17.74 -2.73
CA PRO A 48 7.98 -18.79 -3.15
C PRO A 48 7.94 -20.01 -2.22
N VAL A 49 7.67 -19.84 -0.92
CA VAL A 49 7.52 -20.95 0.04
C VAL A 49 6.33 -21.83 -0.33
N SER A 50 5.15 -21.23 -0.58
CA SER A 50 3.95 -21.95 -0.96
C SER A 50 4.12 -22.70 -2.28
N LEU A 51 4.75 -22.07 -3.28
CA LEU A 51 5.05 -22.70 -4.57
C LEU A 51 6.02 -23.88 -4.41
N GLY A 52 7.07 -23.73 -3.60
CA GLY A 52 8.02 -24.82 -3.33
C GLY A 52 7.37 -26.01 -2.65
N LEU A 53 6.49 -25.76 -1.68
CA LEU A 53 5.73 -26.81 -1.00
C LEU A 53 4.75 -27.53 -1.93
N LEU A 54 4.11 -26.81 -2.85
CA LEU A 54 3.26 -27.41 -3.89
C LEU A 54 4.09 -28.24 -4.87
N ALA A 55 5.28 -27.77 -5.26
CA ALA A 55 6.18 -28.49 -6.14
C ALA A 55 6.58 -29.86 -5.57
N LEU A 56 6.85 -29.94 -4.27
CA LEU A 56 7.20 -31.19 -3.58
C LEU A 56 6.07 -32.25 -3.61
N GLN A 57 4.81 -31.82 -3.79
CA GLN A 57 3.67 -32.73 -3.90
C GLN A 57 3.48 -33.31 -5.32
N LEU A 58 4.18 -32.77 -6.33
CA LEU A 58 4.12 -33.26 -7.70
C LEU A 58 4.77 -34.64 -7.80
N ARG A 59 4.06 -35.60 -8.39
CA ARG A 59 4.58 -36.97 -8.61
C ARG A 59 5.59 -37.07 -9.75
N ARG A 60 5.47 -36.21 -10.77
CA ARG A 60 6.34 -36.23 -11.95
C ARG A 60 7.64 -35.47 -11.66
N SER A 61 8.78 -36.15 -11.77
CA SER A 61 10.12 -35.60 -11.47
C SER A 61 10.47 -34.39 -12.34
N ALA A 62 10.20 -34.44 -13.64
CA ALA A 62 10.47 -33.32 -14.56
C ALA A 62 9.68 -32.05 -14.19
N LEU A 63 8.37 -32.19 -13.91
CA LEU A 63 7.53 -31.05 -13.47
C LEU A 63 7.96 -30.53 -12.11
N ARG A 64 8.35 -31.42 -11.19
CA ARG A 64 8.88 -31.02 -9.88
C ARG A 64 10.13 -30.16 -10.02
N VAL A 65 11.10 -30.59 -10.85
CA VAL A 65 12.33 -29.81 -11.08
C VAL A 65 12.03 -28.47 -11.72
N ALA A 66 11.19 -28.43 -12.76
CA ALA A 66 10.79 -27.18 -13.42
C ALA A 66 10.11 -26.21 -12.44
N PHE A 67 9.21 -26.70 -11.58
CA PHE A 67 8.57 -25.90 -10.55
C PHE A 67 9.59 -25.39 -9.51
N ILE A 68 10.53 -26.21 -9.06
CA ILE A 68 11.57 -25.78 -8.11
C ILE A 68 12.41 -24.66 -8.72
N VAL A 69 12.82 -24.79 -9.99
CA VAL A 69 13.57 -23.73 -10.68
C VAL A 69 12.75 -22.44 -10.77
N ALA A 70 11.46 -22.53 -11.14
CA ALA A 70 10.58 -21.37 -11.15
C ALA A 70 10.42 -20.73 -9.75
N CYS A 71 10.34 -21.54 -8.69
CA CYS A 71 10.29 -21.06 -7.31
C CYS A 71 11.55 -20.26 -6.95
N LEU A 72 12.73 -20.74 -7.35
CA LEU A 72 14.00 -20.05 -7.10
C LEU A 72 14.07 -18.72 -7.84
N LEU A 73 13.61 -18.68 -9.10
CA LEU A 73 13.54 -17.44 -9.88
C LEU A 73 12.60 -16.41 -9.27
N VAL A 74 11.49 -16.84 -8.66
CA VAL A 74 10.56 -15.95 -7.94
C VAL A 74 11.08 -15.58 -6.55
N ALA A 75 11.83 -16.46 -5.89
CA ALA A 75 12.32 -16.24 -4.53
C ALA A 75 13.29 -15.07 -4.44
N LEU A 76 14.20 -14.92 -5.42
CA LEU A 76 15.18 -13.84 -5.44
C LEU A 76 14.55 -12.43 -5.41
N PRO A 77 13.68 -12.04 -6.37
CA PRO A 77 13.00 -10.74 -6.32
C PRO A 77 12.08 -10.61 -5.11
N SER A 78 11.45 -11.72 -4.67
CA SER A 78 10.60 -11.73 -3.47
C SER A 78 11.37 -11.38 -2.20
N ILE A 79 12.57 -11.95 -2.02
CA ILE A 79 13.44 -11.65 -0.87
C ILE A 79 13.91 -10.20 -0.93
N ALA A 80 14.36 -9.72 -2.10
CA ALA A 80 14.79 -8.34 -2.27
C ALA A 80 13.67 -7.35 -1.90
N TYR A 81 12.46 -7.57 -2.41
CA TYR A 81 11.30 -6.74 -2.11
C TYR A 81 10.89 -6.81 -0.62
N ALA A 82 10.92 -8.00 -0.01
CA ALA A 82 10.63 -8.16 1.41
C ALA A 82 11.67 -7.43 2.31
N VAL A 83 12.95 -7.44 1.95
CA VAL A 83 13.99 -6.70 2.67
C VAL A 83 13.72 -5.20 2.64
N LEU A 84 13.35 -4.66 1.47
CA LEU A 84 12.98 -3.24 1.34
C LEU A 84 11.76 -2.91 2.20
N ALA A 85 10.72 -3.75 2.15
CA ALA A 85 9.52 -3.57 2.97
C ALA A 85 9.85 -3.60 4.47
N ILE A 86 10.69 -4.53 4.94
CA ILE A 86 11.13 -4.58 6.35
C ILE A 86 11.91 -3.31 6.73
N GLY A 87 12.75 -2.80 5.83
CA GLY A 87 13.45 -1.53 6.01
C GLY A 87 12.48 -0.37 6.25
N SER A 88 11.47 -0.22 5.39
CA SER A 88 10.41 0.76 5.56
C SER A 88 9.62 0.58 6.86
N ALA A 89 9.31 -0.66 7.24
CA ALA A 89 8.59 -0.96 8.47
C ALA A 89 9.36 -0.49 9.72
N ARG A 90 10.69 -0.68 9.75
CA ARG A 90 11.55 -0.31 10.89
C ARG A 90 11.72 1.19 11.05
N ASN A 91 11.73 1.93 9.95
CA ASN A 91 11.86 3.39 9.99
C ASN A 91 10.60 4.08 10.49
N GLY A 92 9.47 3.36 10.62
CA GLY A 92 8.23 3.90 11.19
C GLY A 92 7.50 4.91 10.31
N LEU A 93 8.07 5.26 9.15
CA LEU A 93 7.62 6.32 8.27
C LEU A 93 7.26 5.76 6.89
N ASP A 94 6.12 6.21 6.35
CA ASP A 94 5.81 6.01 4.94
C ASP A 94 6.61 7.03 4.11
N GLY A 95 7.83 6.65 3.71
CA GLY A 95 8.73 7.53 2.97
C GLY A 95 8.20 7.99 1.61
N SER A 96 7.09 7.41 1.14
CA SER A 96 6.45 7.80 -0.12
C SER A 96 5.48 8.98 0.04
N PHE A 97 5.10 9.35 1.27
CA PHE A 97 4.15 10.45 1.52
C PHE A 97 4.62 11.32 2.68
N GLN A 98 4.93 12.58 2.39
CA GLN A 98 5.20 13.58 3.41
C GLN A 98 3.93 14.34 3.74
N LEU A 99 3.48 14.30 4.99
CA LEU A 99 2.31 15.07 5.44
C LEU A 99 2.64 16.57 5.42
N LEU A 100 1.82 17.36 4.72
CA LEU A 100 1.92 18.82 4.68
C LEU A 100 0.92 19.49 5.62
N SER A 101 -0.33 19.03 5.60
CA SER A 101 -1.43 19.63 6.36
C SER A 101 -2.55 18.63 6.58
N GLU A 102 -3.27 18.76 7.69
CA GLU A 102 -4.44 17.94 8.00
C GLU A 102 -5.62 18.79 8.49
N ALA A 103 -6.83 18.34 8.17
CA ALA A 103 -8.08 18.98 8.54
C ALA A 103 -9.14 17.93 8.89
N PRO A 104 -9.54 17.80 10.17
CA PRO A 104 -10.64 16.93 10.56
C PRO A 104 -12.00 17.56 10.22
N LEU A 105 -12.92 16.77 9.64
CA LEU A 105 -14.27 17.19 9.31
C LEU A 105 -15.24 15.99 9.31
N ASN A 106 -16.38 16.11 10.01
CA ASN A 106 -17.46 15.10 10.04
C ASN A 106 -16.99 13.67 10.39
N GLY A 107 -16.05 13.53 11.33
CA GLY A 107 -15.54 12.22 11.76
C GLY A 107 -14.57 11.56 10.78
N VAL A 108 -14.10 12.32 9.78
CA VAL A 108 -13.09 11.90 8.81
C VAL A 108 -11.95 12.91 8.81
N THR A 109 -10.73 12.47 8.53
CA THR A 109 -9.55 13.35 8.48
C THR A 109 -9.11 13.51 7.04
N PHE A 110 -9.10 14.75 6.57
CA PHE A 110 -8.49 15.09 5.28
C PHE A 110 -7.02 15.37 5.51
N ARG A 111 -6.15 14.69 4.75
CA ARG A 111 -4.70 14.83 4.85
C ARG A 111 -4.13 15.14 3.49
N LEU A 112 -3.39 16.24 3.41
CA LEU A 112 -2.67 16.66 2.24
C LEU A 112 -1.23 16.18 2.36
N TYR A 113 -0.81 15.40 1.37
CA TYR A 113 0.54 14.87 1.28
C TYR A 113 1.27 15.44 0.07
N LEU A 114 2.58 15.56 0.20
CA LEU A 114 3.51 15.59 -0.92
C LEU A 114 3.93 14.15 -1.19
N SER A 115 3.57 13.63 -2.36
CA SER A 115 3.96 12.29 -2.79
C SER A 115 5.37 12.29 -3.36
N ASN A 116 6.19 11.36 -2.87
CA ASN A 116 7.55 11.12 -3.33
C ASN A 116 7.81 9.61 -3.48
N CYS A 117 6.91 8.87 -4.15
CA CYS A 117 7.11 7.44 -4.39
C CYS A 117 8.20 7.12 -5.43
N GLY A 118 9.00 8.10 -5.86
CA GLY A 118 10.09 7.91 -6.81
C GLY A 118 9.58 7.54 -8.20
N ALA A 119 10.25 6.59 -8.87
CA ALA A 119 9.99 6.27 -10.28
C ALA A 119 8.64 5.58 -10.57
N THR A 120 7.82 5.31 -9.55
CA THR A 120 6.58 4.52 -9.68
C THR A 120 5.30 5.35 -9.61
N CYS A 121 5.40 6.66 -9.39
CA CYS A 121 4.24 7.56 -9.35
C CYS A 121 4.62 8.98 -9.80
N ALA A 122 3.61 9.79 -10.15
CA ALA A 122 3.80 11.21 -10.36
C ALA A 122 4.12 11.89 -9.01
N TYR A 123 5.18 12.69 -9.00
CA TYR A 123 5.52 13.51 -7.83
C TYR A 123 4.57 14.71 -7.78
N GLY A 124 3.92 14.94 -6.64
CA GLY A 124 2.91 15.99 -6.55
C GLY A 124 2.13 16.02 -5.23
N LEU A 125 1.12 16.88 -5.19
CA LEU A 125 0.18 17.00 -4.08
C LEU A 125 -0.92 15.96 -4.20
N VAL A 126 -1.18 15.25 -3.11
CA VAL A 126 -2.24 14.25 -3.02
C VAL A 126 -3.08 14.53 -1.79
N LEU A 127 -4.36 14.81 -2.00
CA LEU A 127 -5.33 14.99 -0.94
C LEU A 127 -6.10 13.69 -0.71
N ARG A 128 -5.99 13.18 0.52
CA ARG A 128 -6.63 11.95 0.96
C ARG A 128 -7.69 12.23 2.00
N ARG A 129 -8.79 11.51 1.89
CA ARG A 129 -9.79 11.37 2.93
C ARG A 129 -9.52 10.05 3.65
N GLU A 130 -9.21 10.14 4.93
CA GLU A 130 -8.81 9.02 5.78
C GLU A 130 -9.80 8.83 6.93
N GLN A 131 -10.30 7.60 7.08
CA GLN A 131 -11.20 7.21 8.16
C GLN A 131 -10.64 6.00 8.89
N ASP A 132 -10.45 6.13 10.20
CA ASP A 132 -10.02 5.02 11.06
C ASP A 132 -11.24 4.22 11.52
N VAL A 133 -11.23 2.91 11.22
CA VAL A 133 -12.23 1.93 11.65
C VAL A 133 -11.49 0.81 12.39
N ALA A 134 -11.42 0.95 13.72
CA ALA A 134 -10.62 0.09 14.60
C ALA A 134 -9.13 0.06 14.18
N ALA A 135 -8.61 -1.11 13.79
CA ALA A 135 -7.20 -1.28 13.39
C ALA A 135 -6.95 -0.99 11.90
N VAL A 136 -8.00 -0.73 11.13
CA VAL A 136 -7.95 -0.51 9.68
C VAL A 136 -8.25 0.96 9.39
N ARG A 137 -7.48 1.53 8.48
CA ARG A 137 -7.67 2.85 7.91
C ARG A 137 -8.17 2.71 6.48
N LEU A 138 -9.33 3.31 6.23
CA LEU A 138 -9.89 3.50 4.89
C LEU A 138 -9.30 4.78 4.31
N ILE A 139 -8.65 4.67 3.16
CA ILE A 139 -8.01 5.81 2.50
C ILE A 139 -8.61 5.94 1.11
N SER A 140 -9.20 7.09 0.83
CA SER A 140 -9.68 7.45 -0.50
C SER A 140 -8.94 8.69 -0.97
N GLU A 141 -8.44 8.64 -2.19
CA GLU A 141 -7.84 9.80 -2.85
C GLU A 141 -8.94 10.66 -3.45
N VAL A 142 -8.96 11.95 -3.12
CA VAL A 142 -10.05 12.85 -3.53
C VAL A 142 -9.58 13.85 -4.56
N TRP A 143 -8.30 14.19 -4.56
CA TRP A 143 -7.71 15.13 -5.48
C TRP A 143 -6.19 14.96 -5.57
N GLU A 144 -5.65 15.12 -6.76
CA GLU A 144 -4.22 15.09 -7.05
C GLU A 144 -3.82 16.30 -7.91
N ALA A 145 -2.57 16.74 -7.79
CA ALA A 145 -1.98 17.71 -8.69
C ALA A 145 -0.46 17.53 -8.80
N ASP A 146 0.04 17.60 -10.04
CA ASP A 146 1.47 17.51 -10.38
C ASP A 146 2.22 18.82 -10.05
N ARG A 147 2.19 19.25 -8.78
CA ARG A 147 2.88 20.46 -8.31
C ARG A 147 3.59 20.19 -6.99
N GLU A 148 4.81 20.72 -6.86
CA GLU A 148 5.64 20.50 -5.68
C GLU A 148 5.53 21.62 -4.63
N GLU A 149 4.80 22.69 -4.96
CA GLU A 149 4.74 23.86 -4.08
C GLU A 149 3.89 23.57 -2.83
N PRO A 150 4.35 24.03 -1.64
CA PRO A 150 3.65 23.80 -0.40
C PRO A 150 2.25 24.39 -0.45
N ALA A 151 1.28 23.55 -0.12
CA ALA A 151 -0.12 23.91 0.04
C ALA A 151 -0.58 23.50 1.45
N SER A 152 -1.68 24.10 1.88
CA SER A 152 -2.27 23.86 3.20
C SER A 152 -3.77 23.62 3.08
N LEU A 153 -4.34 22.91 4.03
CA LEU A 153 -5.78 22.73 4.11
C LEU A 153 -6.39 23.81 4.97
N ARG A 154 -7.55 24.32 4.54
CA ARG A 154 -8.41 25.19 5.35
C ARG A 154 -9.84 24.67 5.29
N VAL A 155 -10.54 24.72 6.42
CA VAL A 155 -11.97 24.39 6.45
C VAL A 155 -12.75 25.69 6.31
N SER A 156 -13.55 25.77 5.27
CA SER A 156 -14.44 26.90 5.01
C SER A 156 -15.58 26.95 6.03
N PRO A 157 -16.13 28.13 6.37
CA PRO A 157 -17.33 28.24 7.21
C PRO A 157 -18.54 27.48 6.64
N SER A 158 -18.55 27.23 5.33
CA SER A 158 -19.57 26.43 4.63
C SER A 158 -19.44 24.91 4.85
N GLY A 159 -18.40 24.47 5.55
CA GLY A 159 -18.12 23.06 5.78
C GLY A 159 -17.41 22.36 4.62
N THR A 160 -16.76 23.10 3.71
CA THR A 160 -15.91 22.54 2.66
C THR A 160 -14.44 22.50 3.06
N VAL A 161 -13.71 21.51 2.60
CA VAL A 161 -12.25 21.42 2.74
C VAL A 161 -11.61 22.05 1.51
N GLU A 162 -10.83 23.10 1.71
CA GLU A 162 -10.18 23.84 0.63
C GLU A 162 -8.67 23.62 0.69
N VAL A 163 -8.07 23.41 -0.48
CA VAL A 163 -6.61 23.37 -0.64
C VAL A 163 -6.14 24.76 -1.03
N HIS A 164 -5.31 25.37 -0.19
CA HIS A 164 -4.81 26.74 -0.33
C HIS A 164 -3.33 26.77 -0.67
N ARG A 165 -2.97 27.65 -1.59
CA ARG A 165 -1.60 28.08 -1.87
C ARG A 165 -1.50 29.58 -1.63
N GLY A 166 -1.00 29.95 -0.45
CA GLY A 166 -1.08 31.35 0.01
C GLY A 166 -2.54 31.79 0.09
N GLU A 167 -2.91 32.76 -0.73
CA GLU A 167 -4.27 33.31 -0.83
C GLU A 167 -5.12 32.64 -1.94
N TYR A 168 -4.54 31.76 -2.76
CA TYR A 168 -5.24 31.12 -3.87
C TYR A 168 -5.83 29.77 -3.47
N VAL A 169 -7.10 29.55 -3.82
CA VAL A 169 -7.78 28.26 -3.67
C VAL A 169 -7.49 27.40 -4.90
N LEU A 170 -6.83 26.25 -4.71
CA LEU A 170 -6.55 25.29 -5.77
C LEU A 170 -7.74 24.39 -6.06
N THR A 171 -8.42 23.93 -5.00
CA THR A 171 -9.63 23.11 -5.10
C THR A 171 -10.45 23.24 -3.81
N SER A 172 -11.75 22.96 -3.91
CA SER A 172 -12.69 22.92 -2.79
C SER A 172 -13.48 21.62 -2.85
N ILE A 173 -13.46 20.88 -1.74
CA ILE A 173 -14.04 19.56 -1.62
C ILE A 173 -15.20 19.63 -0.63
N LYS A 174 -16.37 19.21 -1.10
CA LYS A 174 -17.51 18.96 -0.22
C LYS A 174 -17.34 17.55 0.38
N PRO A 175 -17.51 17.41 1.71
CA PRO A 175 -17.37 16.12 2.40
C PRO A 175 -18.39 15.07 1.96
#